data_AF-A0A257TKD0-F1
#
_entry.id   AF-A0A257TKD0-F1
#
_cell.length_a   1.000
_cell.length_b   1.000
_cell.length_c   1.000
_cell.angle_alpha   90.00
_cell.angle_beta   90.00
_cell.angle_gamma   90.00
#
_symmetry.space_group_name_H-M   'P 1'
#
loop_
_entity.id
_entity.type
_entity.pdbx_description
1 polymer ?
#
loop_
_entity_poly.entity_id
_entity_poly.type
_entity_poly.pdbx_seq_one_letter_code
_entity_poly.pdbx_strand_id
1 'polypeptide(L)'
;DFKQDVQINVSGTVGDKLTIGANWDTQNQFDYENQLQIKYKGYDDDIVKSVEAGNVSMSTPSSFIGSNQALFGIKTEMQLGPLTLTALASQQKAQSKTLTVSNGSSSQTFSLHAYDFATNHFFIDTSYIAGYEAYLQQPGNPYNPHAFVTDWEVYISQPNTAANTNIRQGYAVINLPPYAAGQPKPAIYDSLRNGTASAIVGPADWRVESGKFEKLDPSQFTIDQKTGVLTLNSTIQPNQIVAIAFSTSDGTTYGTFASADTSSTSPLVLNMIVPVSPQPYERSAWRLQLRNIYATHGQNLDQNSLKNVQITYTPPGQTSQDNIDNINLLQIFGLDKTGPNGAGGPDGQMDWNPPVDINPTTGEIILPYLEPFKEAFAAYSSGGQKVATPDSFTYDAIYDTT
;
A
#
# COMPACT_ATOMS: atom_id res chain seq x y z
N ASP A 1 20.51 8.39 -34.92
CA ASP A 1 20.88 8.92 -33.61
C ASP A 1 22.35 8.78 -33.36
N PHE A 2 23.00 9.89 -33.01
CA PHE A 2 24.40 9.94 -32.61
C PHE A 2 24.45 9.75 -31.09
N LYS A 3 25.05 8.65 -30.63
CA LYS A 3 25.39 8.43 -29.22
C LYS A 3 26.89 8.65 -29.08
N GLN A 4 27.27 9.56 -28.20
CA GLN A 4 28.67 9.86 -27.92
C GLN A 4 29.02 9.31 -26.54
N ASP A 5 29.94 8.36 -26.53
CA ASP A 5 30.52 7.83 -25.30
C ASP A 5 31.86 8.55 -25.07
N VAL A 6 31.97 9.26 -23.95
CA VAL A 6 33.16 10.02 -23.57
C VAL A 6 33.63 9.50 -22.23
N GLN A 7 34.81 8.88 -22.24
CA GLN A 7 35.54 8.47 -21.05
C GLN A 7 36.89 9.20 -21.03
N ILE A 8 37.10 10.04 -20.02
CA ILE A 8 38.27 10.88 -19.85
C ILE A 8 38.81 10.67 -18.45
N ASN A 9 40.06 10.22 -18.36
CA ASN A 9 40.82 10.23 -17.11
C ASN A 9 42.09 11.06 -17.33
N VAL A 10 42.17 12.19 -16.64
CA VAL A 10 43.26 13.16 -16.74
C VAL A 10 43.81 13.40 -15.35
N SER A 11 45.12 13.29 -15.21
CA SER A 11 45.85 13.71 -14.02
C SER A 11 47.17 14.32 -14.47
N GLY A 12 47.46 15.52 -14.00
CA GLY A 12 48.68 16.22 -14.39
C GLY A 12 48.99 17.40 -13.50
N THR A 13 50.28 17.72 -13.41
CA THR A 13 50.79 18.91 -12.74
C THR A 13 51.35 19.88 -13.77
N VAL A 14 50.99 21.16 -13.66
CA VAL A 14 51.51 22.24 -14.50
C VAL A 14 52.43 23.08 -13.61
N GLY A 15 53.74 22.97 -13.86
CA GLY A 15 54.76 23.50 -12.96
C GLY A 15 54.73 22.79 -11.60
N ASP A 16 55.01 23.52 -10.54
CA ASP A 16 55.07 23.05 -9.15
C ASP A 16 53.84 23.45 -8.31
N LYS A 17 52.98 24.33 -8.82
CA LYS A 17 51.85 24.89 -8.07
C LYS A 17 50.47 24.40 -8.51
N LEU A 18 50.29 23.96 -9.75
CA LEU A 18 48.96 23.62 -10.28
C LEU A 18 48.82 22.12 -10.53
N THR A 19 47.79 21.51 -9.96
CA THR A 19 47.40 20.13 -10.19
C THR A 19 46.00 20.09 -10.79
N ILE A 20 45.80 19.31 -11.84
CA ILE A 20 44.52 19.09 -12.49
C ILE A 20 44.24 17.58 -12.48
N GLY A 21 43.10 17.20 -11.93
CA GLY A 21 42.54 15.86 -12.00
C GLY A 21 41.13 15.93 -12.59
N ALA A 22 40.82 15.11 -13.58
CA ALA A 22 39.47 14.96 -14.11
C ALA A 22 39.20 13.47 -14.38
N ASN A 23 38.07 12.98 -13.89
CA ASN A 23 37.53 11.68 -14.22
C ASN A 23 36.09 11.87 -14.69
N TRP A 24 35.86 11.67 -15.98
CA TRP A 24 34.57 11.93 -16.63
C TRP A 24 34.18 10.72 -17.46
N ASP A 25 32.99 10.19 -17.22
CA ASP A 25 32.39 9.13 -18.00
C ASP A 25 30.91 9.44 -18.25
N THR A 26 30.50 9.47 -19.52
CA THR A 26 29.11 9.71 -19.92
C THR A 26 28.20 8.51 -19.66
N GLN A 27 28.77 7.35 -19.31
CA GLN A 27 28.04 6.13 -18.95
C GLN A 27 27.86 5.96 -17.43
N ASN A 28 28.35 6.89 -16.61
CA ASN A 28 28.13 6.86 -15.17
C ASN A 28 26.63 6.95 -14.84
N GLN A 29 26.18 6.08 -13.93
CA GLN A 29 24.77 6.03 -13.53
C GLN A 29 24.35 7.28 -12.76
N PHE A 30 25.31 7.93 -12.08
CA PHE A 30 25.07 9.11 -11.26
C PHE A 30 26.07 10.23 -11.58
N ASP A 31 25.55 11.47 -11.70
CA ASP A 31 26.35 12.66 -12.04
C ASP A 31 27.44 13.02 -11.00
N TYR A 32 27.33 12.54 -9.76
CA TYR A 32 28.35 12.78 -8.72
C TYR A 32 29.64 11.98 -8.94
N GLU A 33 29.60 10.93 -9.77
CA GLU A 33 30.75 10.08 -10.09
C GLU A 33 31.73 10.78 -11.03
N ASN A 34 31.24 11.77 -11.78
CA ASN A 34 32.06 12.65 -12.60
C ASN A 34 32.77 13.68 -11.71
N GLN A 35 34.10 13.56 -11.63
CA GLN A 35 34.95 14.37 -10.77
C GLN A 35 35.86 15.28 -11.59
N LEU A 36 35.92 16.55 -11.19
CA LEU A 36 36.88 17.53 -11.68
C LEU A 36 37.51 18.20 -10.47
N GLN A 37 38.83 18.25 -10.40
CA GLN A 37 39.55 18.93 -9.34
C GLN A 37 40.72 19.70 -9.94
N ILE A 38 40.70 21.01 -9.72
CA ILE A 38 41.81 21.90 -10.05
C ILE A 38 42.33 22.43 -8.72
N LYS A 39 43.61 22.25 -8.44
CA LYS A 39 44.23 22.65 -7.19
C LYS A 39 45.46 23.49 -7.45
N TYR A 40 45.44 24.72 -6.95
CA TYR A 40 46.60 25.57 -6.79
C TYR A 40 47.14 25.42 -5.37
N LYS A 41 48.46 25.29 -5.23
CA LYS A 41 49.17 25.29 -3.95
C LYS A 41 50.19 26.43 -3.93
N GLY A 42 50.05 27.35 -2.98
CA GLY A 42 51.03 28.40 -2.72
C GLY A 42 52.28 27.86 -2.04
N TYR A 43 53.34 28.67 -2.01
CA TYR A 43 54.54 28.37 -1.21
C TYR A 43 54.29 28.64 0.28
N ASP A 44 55.23 28.23 1.12
CA ASP A 44 55.14 28.37 2.57
C ASP A 44 55.07 29.83 3.03
N ASP A 45 55.57 30.76 2.23
CA ASP A 45 55.54 32.21 2.51
C ASP A 45 54.32 32.92 1.88
N ASP A 46 53.55 32.24 1.03
CA ASP A 46 52.37 32.83 0.36
C ASP A 46 51.20 32.97 1.36
N ILE A 47 50.47 34.09 1.32
CA ILE A 47 49.25 34.28 2.11
C ILE A 47 48.16 33.29 1.66
N VAL A 48 48.04 33.07 0.36
CA VAL A 48 47.11 32.09 -0.23
C VAL A 48 47.80 30.73 -0.21
N LYS A 49 47.33 29.82 0.64
CA LYS A 49 47.88 28.46 0.79
C LYS A 49 47.35 27.52 -0.27
N SER A 50 46.05 27.58 -0.54
CA SER A 50 45.46 26.77 -1.59
C SER A 50 44.23 27.42 -2.23
N VAL A 51 44.02 27.13 -3.51
CA VAL A 51 42.76 27.39 -4.21
C VAL A 51 42.36 26.10 -4.91
N GLU A 52 41.20 25.56 -4.57
CA GLU A 52 40.63 24.35 -5.15
C GLU A 52 39.34 24.72 -5.90
N ALA A 53 39.16 24.18 -7.10
CA ALA A 53 37.95 24.37 -7.90
C ALA A 53 37.45 23.03 -8.46
N GLY A 54 36.12 22.88 -8.54
CA GLY A 54 35.45 21.64 -8.92
C GLY A 54 34.94 20.90 -7.69
N ASN A 55 35.20 19.60 -7.59
CA ASN A 55 34.85 18.75 -6.46
C ASN A 55 35.73 19.12 -5.25
N VAL A 56 35.11 19.75 -4.26
CA VAL A 56 35.73 20.21 -3.01
C VAL A 56 35.01 19.64 -1.79
N SER A 57 35.70 19.64 -0.66
CA SER A 57 35.14 19.21 0.62
C SER A 57 35.59 20.14 1.75
N MET A 58 34.75 20.24 2.78
CA MET A 58 35.04 21.03 3.97
C MET A 58 34.75 20.22 5.23
N SER A 59 35.79 20.01 6.02
CA SER A 59 35.70 19.45 7.36
C SER A 59 35.79 20.60 8.37
N THR A 60 34.76 20.80 9.17
CA THR A 60 34.76 21.74 10.29
C THR A 60 34.96 20.97 11.60
N PRO A 61 35.78 21.47 12.55
CA PRO A 61 35.93 20.84 13.87
C PRO A 61 34.67 20.94 14.75
N SER A 62 33.66 21.71 14.33
CA SER A 62 32.41 21.92 15.07
C SER A 62 31.44 20.77 14.84
N SER A 63 30.83 20.26 15.91
CA SER A 63 29.72 19.29 15.83
C SER A 63 28.39 19.90 15.37
N PHE A 64 28.26 21.24 15.42
CA PHE A 64 27.04 21.95 15.02
C PHE A 64 27.01 22.32 13.54
N ILE A 65 28.19 22.37 12.90
CA ILE A 65 28.31 22.61 11.46
C ILE A 65 28.74 21.28 10.86
N GLY A 66 27.81 20.59 10.20
CA GLY A 66 28.08 19.31 9.57
C GLY A 66 29.21 19.43 8.54
N SER A 67 30.11 18.44 8.52
CA SER A 67 31.11 18.34 7.46
C SER A 67 30.41 18.00 6.15
N ASN A 68 30.38 18.96 5.22
CA ASN A 68 29.77 18.74 3.92
C ASN A 68 30.80 18.12 2.96
N GLN A 69 30.52 16.90 2.53
CA GLN A 69 31.28 16.16 1.53
C GLN A 69 30.51 16.20 0.19
N ALA A 70 31.22 16.09 -0.94
CA ALA A 70 30.66 16.15 -2.30
C ALA A 70 30.04 17.52 -2.69
N LEU A 71 30.87 18.57 -2.66
CA LEU A 71 30.48 19.91 -3.10
C LEU A 71 31.13 20.23 -4.45
N PHE A 72 30.42 20.95 -5.33
CA PHE A 72 31.00 21.49 -6.55
C PHE A 72 31.11 23.01 -6.45
N GLY A 73 32.32 23.54 -6.43
CA GLY A 73 32.54 24.96 -6.15
C GLY A 73 34.00 25.38 -6.12
N ILE A 74 34.25 26.50 -5.45
CA ILE A 74 35.58 27.08 -5.25
C ILE A 74 35.85 27.16 -3.75
N LYS A 75 37.00 26.62 -3.32
CA LYS A 75 37.51 26.66 -1.96
C LYS A 75 38.85 27.38 -1.95
N THR A 76 39.02 28.30 -1.02
CA THR A 76 40.27 29.06 -0.85
C THR A 76 40.72 29.00 0.59
N GLU A 77 41.99 28.69 0.80
CA GLU A 77 42.64 28.69 2.10
C GLU A 77 43.70 29.78 2.14
N MET A 78 43.60 30.65 3.14
CA MET A 78 44.53 31.74 3.39
C MET A 78 45.06 31.65 4.81
N GLN A 79 46.33 31.99 5.00
CA GLN A 79 46.96 32.02 6.32
C GLN A 79 47.69 33.34 6.53
N LEU A 80 47.30 34.08 7.57
CA LEU A 80 47.95 35.32 8.01
C LEU A 80 48.49 35.12 9.43
N GLY A 81 49.76 34.71 9.52
CA GLY A 81 50.39 34.35 10.79
C GLY A 81 49.66 33.16 11.45
N PRO A 82 49.13 33.31 12.69
CA PRO A 82 48.37 32.24 13.35
C PRO A 82 46.91 32.12 12.88
N LEU A 83 46.41 33.06 12.06
CA LEU A 83 45.03 33.05 11.57
C LEU A 83 44.92 32.27 10.26
N THR A 84 44.10 31.23 10.24
CA THR A 84 43.71 30.51 9.02
C THR A 84 42.28 30.84 8.65
N LEU A 85 42.07 31.34 7.43
CA LEU A 85 40.76 31.61 6.85
C LEU A 85 40.52 30.61 5.70
N THR A 86 39.50 29.78 5.84
CA THR A 86 38.99 28.95 4.74
C THR A 86 37.66 29.51 4.25
N ALA A 87 37.58 29.88 2.98
CA ALA A 87 36.37 30.34 2.33
C ALA A 87 35.91 29.30 1.31
N LEU A 88 34.61 29.05 1.24
CA LEU A 88 34.01 28.09 0.33
C LEU A 88 32.73 28.68 -0.28
N ALA A 89 32.64 28.67 -1.61
CA ALA A 89 31.42 28.95 -2.35
C ALA A 89 31.12 27.75 -3.25
N SER A 90 30.02 27.04 -2.96
CA SER A 90 29.73 25.78 -3.64
C SER A 90 28.24 25.48 -3.74
N GLN A 91 27.89 24.71 -4.78
CA GLN A 91 26.60 24.04 -4.88
C GLN A 91 26.72 22.63 -4.30
N GLN A 92 25.83 22.28 -3.37
CA GLN A 92 25.73 20.93 -2.83
C GLN A 92 25.04 20.03 -3.84
N LYS A 93 25.73 18.96 -4.28
CA LYS A 93 25.20 17.99 -5.25
C LYS A 93 24.54 16.76 -4.60
N ALA A 94 24.60 16.62 -3.28
CA ALA A 94 24.10 15.45 -2.55
C ALA A 94 23.15 15.83 -1.41
N GLN A 95 22.01 15.13 -1.31
CA GLN A 95 21.05 15.26 -0.20
C GLN A 95 21.35 14.19 0.86
N SER A 96 21.59 14.61 2.10
CA SER A 96 21.78 13.67 3.20
C SER A 96 20.44 12.99 3.53
N LYS A 97 20.41 11.65 3.49
CA LYS A 97 19.27 10.84 3.92
C LYS A 97 19.73 9.97 5.09
N THR A 98 19.26 10.30 6.30
CA THR A 98 19.60 9.54 7.51
C THR A 98 18.73 8.28 7.56
N LEU A 99 19.36 7.11 7.46
CA LEU A 99 18.74 5.83 7.74
C LEU A 99 19.11 5.40 9.16
N THR A 100 18.14 5.36 10.06
CA THR A 100 18.37 4.85 11.42
C THR A 100 18.16 3.34 11.43
N VAL A 101 19.26 2.60 11.43
CA VAL A 101 19.26 1.14 11.57
C VAL A 101 19.41 0.81 13.06
N SER A 102 18.41 0.18 13.64
CA SER A 102 18.42 -0.26 15.04
C SER A 102 18.31 -1.78 15.06
N ASN A 103 19.26 -2.48 15.69
CA ASN A 103 19.27 -3.96 15.80
C ASN A 103 19.15 -4.72 14.48
N GLY A 104 19.71 -4.20 13.37
CA GLY A 104 19.70 -4.89 12.08
C GLY A 104 18.37 -4.81 11.31
N SER A 105 17.35 -4.13 11.85
CA SER A 105 16.14 -3.74 11.12
C SER A 105 16.16 -2.26 10.76
N SER A 106 15.66 -1.94 9.57
CA SER A 106 15.44 -0.56 9.13
C SER A 106 14.13 -0.07 9.73
N SER A 107 14.19 0.91 10.64
CA SER A 107 12.99 1.55 11.17
C SER A 107 12.56 2.71 10.25
N GLN A 108 11.29 2.73 9.87
CA GLN A 108 10.69 3.82 9.12
C GLN A 108 9.43 4.28 9.83
N THR A 109 9.23 5.59 9.92
CA THR A 109 7.96 6.17 10.36
C THR A 109 7.00 6.16 9.19
N PHE A 110 5.76 5.72 9.43
CA PHE A 110 4.66 5.88 8.49
C PHE A 110 3.68 6.92 9.03
N SER A 111 2.95 7.56 8.11
CA SER A 111 1.83 8.45 8.41
C SER A 111 0.79 8.21 7.32
N LEU A 112 -0.41 7.84 7.73
CA LEU A 112 -1.51 7.47 6.85
C LEU A 112 -2.72 8.32 7.23
N HIS A 113 -3.43 8.82 6.23
CA HIS A 113 -4.72 9.46 6.41
C HIS A 113 -5.83 8.41 6.39
N ALA A 114 -7.01 8.81 6.83
CA ALA A 114 -8.20 7.97 6.80
C ALA A 114 -8.56 7.47 5.38
N TYR A 115 -8.21 8.21 4.33
CA TYR A 115 -8.45 7.82 2.93
C TYR A 115 -7.31 6.99 2.31
N ASP A 116 -6.21 6.73 3.02
CA ASP A 116 -5.05 5.97 2.52
C ASP A 116 -5.23 4.44 2.73
N PHE A 117 -6.46 3.94 2.65
CA PHE A 117 -6.76 2.51 2.78
C PHE A 117 -6.21 1.70 1.59
N ALA A 118 -5.90 0.44 1.83
CA ALA A 118 -5.42 -0.50 0.83
C ALA A 118 -6.52 -0.81 -0.20
N THR A 119 -6.20 -0.69 -1.49
CA THR A 119 -7.19 -0.74 -2.59
C THR A 119 -7.36 -2.11 -3.24
N ASN A 120 -6.65 -3.12 -2.74
CA ASN A 120 -6.51 -4.46 -3.34
C ASN A 120 -7.24 -5.58 -2.56
N HIS A 121 -8.04 -5.25 -1.56
CA HIS A 121 -8.80 -6.22 -0.76
C HIS A 121 -10.30 -6.12 -1.03
N PHE A 122 -10.93 -7.26 -1.31
CA PHE A 122 -12.33 -7.35 -1.67
C PHE A 122 -13.00 -8.57 -1.06
N PHE A 123 -14.29 -8.49 -0.75
CA PHE A 123 -15.11 -9.68 -0.54
C PHE A 123 -15.40 -10.37 -1.88
N ILE A 124 -15.37 -11.70 -1.88
CA ILE A 124 -15.71 -12.50 -3.07
C ILE A 124 -17.21 -12.53 -3.38
N ASP A 125 -18.05 -12.24 -2.38
CA ASP A 125 -19.51 -12.13 -2.49
C ASP A 125 -20.08 -11.29 -1.32
N THR A 126 -21.24 -10.66 -1.52
CA THR A 126 -21.88 -9.85 -0.46
C THR A 126 -22.33 -10.68 0.73
N SER A 127 -22.51 -12.01 0.57
CA SER A 127 -22.84 -12.92 1.66
C SER A 127 -21.81 -12.94 2.79
N TYR A 128 -20.56 -12.56 2.51
CA TYR A 128 -19.47 -12.55 3.49
C TYR A 128 -19.41 -11.27 4.33
N ILE A 129 -20.08 -10.19 3.90
CA ILE A 129 -19.98 -8.88 4.55
C ILE A 129 -20.58 -8.92 5.97
N ALA A 130 -21.76 -9.54 6.13
CA ALA A 130 -22.62 -9.37 7.30
C ALA A 130 -22.04 -9.88 8.64
N GLY A 131 -20.96 -10.66 8.64
CA GLY A 131 -20.26 -10.93 9.90
C GLY A 131 -18.76 -11.06 9.78
N TYR A 132 -18.20 -10.37 8.80
CA TYR A 132 -16.79 -10.04 8.81
C TYR A 132 -16.40 -9.29 10.10
N GLU A 133 -17.17 -8.29 10.52
CA GLU A 133 -16.90 -7.54 11.76
C GLU A 133 -17.00 -8.42 13.01
N ALA A 134 -18.01 -9.29 13.06
CA ALA A 134 -18.18 -10.24 14.16
C ALA A 134 -16.97 -11.19 14.26
N TYR A 135 -16.43 -11.62 13.12
CA TYR A 135 -15.19 -12.40 13.06
C TYR A 135 -13.98 -11.63 13.58
N LEU A 136 -13.80 -10.36 13.19
CA LEU A 136 -12.69 -9.54 13.67
C LEU A 136 -12.78 -9.23 15.18
N GLN A 137 -13.99 -9.07 15.72
CA GLN A 137 -14.17 -8.76 17.14
C GLN A 137 -14.02 -9.98 18.06
N GLN A 138 -14.31 -11.19 17.57
CA GLN A 138 -14.18 -12.43 18.35
C GLN A 138 -13.48 -13.54 17.55
N PRO A 139 -12.15 -13.44 17.38
CA PRO A 139 -11.38 -14.44 16.65
C PRO A 139 -11.47 -15.80 17.34
N GLY A 140 -12.02 -16.81 16.64
CA GLY A 140 -12.18 -18.16 17.16
C GLY A 140 -13.61 -18.55 17.57
N ASN A 141 -14.55 -17.60 17.63
CA ASN A 141 -15.97 -17.91 17.63
C ASN A 141 -16.37 -18.35 16.20
N PRO A 142 -17.04 -19.49 15.98
CA PRO A 142 -17.49 -19.91 14.66
C PRO A 142 -18.60 -18.98 14.15
N TYR A 143 -18.25 -17.78 13.70
CA TYR A 143 -19.10 -17.07 12.77
C TYR A 143 -19.09 -17.87 11.46
N ASN A 144 -20.15 -18.64 11.24
CA ASN A 144 -20.36 -19.46 10.06
C ASN A 144 -21.63 -18.99 9.35
N PRO A 145 -21.55 -18.11 8.33
CA PRO A 145 -22.71 -17.73 7.56
C PRO A 145 -23.22 -18.85 6.63
N HIS A 146 -22.50 -19.97 6.49
CA HIS A 146 -22.96 -21.36 6.21
C HIS A 146 -21.90 -22.24 5.56
N ALA A 147 -20.71 -21.73 5.20
CA ALA A 147 -19.59 -22.55 4.74
C ALA A 147 -18.31 -21.74 4.55
N PHE A 148 -17.14 -22.39 4.65
CA PHE A 148 -15.87 -21.82 4.18
C PHE A 148 -15.68 -22.12 2.70
N VAL A 149 -14.91 -21.27 2.01
CA VAL A 149 -14.57 -21.44 0.58
C VAL A 149 -13.64 -22.65 0.44
N THR A 150 -14.00 -23.61 -0.42
CA THR A 150 -13.20 -24.83 -0.64
C THR A 150 -12.39 -24.77 -1.92
N ASP A 151 -13.00 -24.24 -2.99
CA ASP A 151 -12.42 -24.20 -4.33
C ASP A 151 -12.70 -22.84 -4.97
N TRP A 152 -11.75 -22.34 -5.77
CA TRP A 152 -11.91 -21.04 -6.43
C TRP A 152 -11.07 -20.92 -7.70
N GLU A 153 -11.57 -20.09 -8.62
CA GLU A 153 -10.85 -19.59 -9.77
C GLU A 153 -11.13 -18.09 -9.90
N VAL A 154 -10.08 -17.27 -9.82
CA VAL A 154 -10.18 -15.81 -9.93
C VAL A 154 -9.80 -15.39 -11.34
N TYR A 155 -10.51 -14.40 -11.84
CA TYR A 155 -10.42 -13.92 -13.20
C TYR A 155 -10.31 -12.40 -13.24
N ILE A 156 -9.48 -11.88 -14.14
CA ILE A 156 -9.44 -10.46 -14.47
C ILE A 156 -9.78 -10.26 -15.95
N SER A 157 -10.56 -9.23 -16.27
CA SER A 157 -10.81 -8.91 -17.67
C SER A 157 -9.58 -8.27 -18.32
N GLN A 158 -9.34 -8.65 -19.58
CA GLN A 158 -8.26 -8.12 -20.40
C GLN A 158 -8.85 -7.21 -21.49
N PRO A 159 -8.75 -5.87 -21.34
CA PRO A 159 -9.29 -4.93 -22.32
C PRO A 159 -8.49 -4.95 -23.64
N ASN A 160 -7.20 -5.29 -23.60
CA ASN A 160 -6.33 -5.41 -24.78
C ASN A 160 -6.00 -6.87 -25.08
N THR A 161 -6.19 -7.28 -26.33
CA THR A 161 -6.14 -8.69 -26.72
C THR A 161 -4.74 -9.10 -27.19
N ALA A 162 -4.01 -9.80 -26.32
CA ALA A 162 -3.01 -10.76 -26.77
C ALA A 162 -3.65 -12.15 -26.80
N ALA A 163 -3.30 -12.99 -27.78
CA ALA A 163 -3.79 -14.36 -27.85
C ALA A 163 -3.17 -15.17 -26.70
N ASN A 164 -3.94 -15.40 -25.64
CA ASN A 164 -3.58 -16.24 -24.51
C ASN A 164 -4.66 -17.32 -24.35
N THR A 165 -4.24 -18.59 -24.26
CA THR A 165 -5.14 -19.75 -24.09
C THR A 165 -5.89 -19.75 -22.76
N ASN A 166 -5.44 -18.94 -21.79
CA ASN A 166 -6.08 -18.78 -20.50
C ASN A 166 -7.18 -17.71 -20.50
N ILE A 167 -7.46 -17.10 -21.66
CA ILE A 167 -8.50 -16.09 -21.82
C ILE A 167 -9.77 -16.72 -22.40
N ARG A 168 -10.90 -16.50 -21.74
CA ARG A 168 -12.23 -16.92 -22.23
C ARG A 168 -13.21 -15.77 -22.21
N GLN A 169 -14.13 -15.74 -23.17
CA GLN A 169 -15.28 -14.85 -23.09
C GLN A 169 -16.09 -15.21 -21.83
N GLY A 170 -16.64 -14.21 -21.15
CA GLY A 170 -17.51 -14.45 -20.01
C GLY A 170 -18.44 -13.28 -19.71
N TYR A 171 -19.35 -13.54 -18.79
CA TYR A 171 -20.21 -12.57 -18.13
C TYR A 171 -19.95 -12.66 -16.64
N ALA A 172 -19.72 -11.53 -16.00
CA ALA A 172 -19.63 -11.41 -14.56
C ALA A 172 -20.92 -10.74 -14.04
N VAL A 173 -21.43 -11.19 -12.90
CA VAL A 173 -22.68 -10.70 -12.30
C VAL A 173 -22.47 -10.43 -10.82
N ILE A 174 -22.82 -9.23 -10.34
CA ILE A 174 -22.87 -8.95 -8.89
C ILE A 174 -24.00 -9.76 -8.27
N ASN A 175 -23.73 -10.45 -7.16
CA ASN A 175 -24.68 -11.31 -6.45
C ASN A 175 -25.27 -12.39 -7.36
N LEU A 176 -24.41 -13.11 -8.08
CA LEU A 176 -24.82 -14.21 -8.96
C LEU A 176 -25.50 -15.29 -8.11
N PRO A 177 -26.74 -15.70 -8.44
CA PRO A 177 -27.41 -16.76 -7.70
C PRO A 177 -26.60 -18.06 -7.69
N PRO A 178 -26.40 -18.69 -6.52
CA PRO A 178 -25.69 -19.95 -6.45
C PRO A 178 -26.56 -21.14 -6.86
N TYR A 179 -25.93 -22.31 -6.91
CA TYR A 179 -26.59 -23.61 -7.05
C TYR A 179 -25.90 -24.67 -6.18
N ALA A 180 -26.68 -25.57 -5.60
CA ALA A 180 -26.15 -26.70 -4.83
C ALA A 180 -25.70 -27.84 -5.76
N ALA A 181 -24.76 -28.66 -5.28
CA ALA A 181 -24.30 -29.85 -5.99
C ALA A 181 -25.49 -30.75 -6.41
N GLY A 182 -25.53 -31.12 -7.69
CA GLY A 182 -26.59 -31.96 -8.26
C GLY A 182 -27.92 -31.25 -8.53
N GLN A 183 -28.07 -29.97 -8.18
CA GLN A 183 -29.23 -29.16 -8.56
C GLN A 183 -29.00 -28.49 -9.92
N PRO A 184 -30.07 -28.25 -10.70
CA PRO A 184 -29.96 -27.51 -11.95
C PRO A 184 -29.46 -26.08 -11.67
N LYS A 185 -28.63 -25.54 -12.58
CA LYS A 185 -28.19 -24.15 -12.51
C LYS A 185 -29.40 -23.20 -12.68
N PRO A 186 -29.43 -22.06 -11.98
CA PRO A 186 -30.41 -21.02 -12.23
C PRO A 186 -30.44 -20.59 -13.70
N ALA A 187 -31.63 -20.26 -14.22
CA ALA A 187 -31.83 -19.93 -15.63
C ALA A 187 -30.94 -18.78 -16.17
N ILE A 188 -30.43 -17.92 -15.29
CA ILE A 188 -29.50 -16.84 -15.64
C ILE A 188 -28.20 -17.37 -16.26
N TYR A 189 -27.70 -18.53 -15.82
CA TYR A 189 -26.47 -19.12 -16.35
C TYR A 189 -26.62 -19.45 -17.83
N ASP A 190 -27.72 -20.12 -18.20
CA ASP A 190 -27.98 -20.48 -19.59
C ASP A 190 -28.35 -19.27 -20.45
N SER A 191 -29.06 -18.28 -19.88
CA SER A 191 -29.40 -17.03 -20.58
C SER A 191 -28.15 -16.23 -20.96
N LEU A 192 -27.23 -16.05 -20.01
CA LEU A 192 -25.94 -15.40 -20.29
C LEU A 192 -25.12 -16.20 -21.29
N ARG A 193 -25.10 -17.53 -21.17
CA ARG A 193 -24.35 -18.39 -22.08
C ARG A 193 -24.84 -18.36 -23.52
N ASN A 194 -26.14 -18.22 -23.71
CA ASN A 194 -26.77 -18.15 -25.03
C ASN A 194 -26.81 -16.73 -25.60
N GLY A 195 -26.19 -15.75 -24.94
CA GLY A 195 -26.11 -14.38 -25.43
C GLY A 195 -27.40 -13.57 -25.32
N THR A 196 -28.37 -14.01 -24.50
CA THR A 196 -29.62 -13.26 -24.24
C THR A 196 -29.50 -12.30 -23.05
N ALA A 197 -28.27 -11.84 -22.77
CA ALA A 197 -27.94 -11.01 -21.61
C ALA A 197 -28.74 -9.70 -21.53
N SER A 198 -29.08 -9.09 -22.66
CA SER A 198 -29.85 -7.83 -22.73
C SER A 198 -31.31 -7.93 -22.23
N ALA A 199 -31.80 -9.14 -21.93
CA ALA A 199 -33.15 -9.37 -21.41
C ALA A 199 -33.20 -9.76 -19.92
N ILE A 200 -32.04 -9.78 -19.23
CA ILE A 200 -31.98 -10.20 -17.82
C ILE A 200 -32.38 -9.03 -16.94
N VAL A 201 -33.64 -9.03 -16.50
CA VAL A 201 -34.13 -8.14 -15.44
C VAL A 201 -33.81 -8.80 -14.10
N GLY A 202 -32.74 -8.32 -13.46
CA GLY A 202 -32.40 -8.68 -12.09
C GLY A 202 -33.13 -7.86 -11.03
N PRO A 203 -32.94 -8.17 -9.74
CA PRO A 203 -33.02 -7.21 -8.65
C PRO A 203 -32.32 -5.89 -8.99
N ALA A 204 -32.77 -4.81 -8.35
CA ALA A 204 -32.31 -3.44 -8.66
C ALA A 204 -30.80 -3.21 -8.46
N ASP A 205 -30.11 -4.11 -7.76
CA ASP A 205 -28.68 -4.06 -7.46
C ASP A 205 -27.83 -4.97 -8.36
N TRP A 206 -28.42 -5.69 -9.32
CA TRP A 206 -27.67 -6.49 -10.26
C TRP A 206 -26.93 -5.62 -11.27
N ARG A 207 -25.61 -5.87 -11.37
CA ARG A 207 -24.76 -5.39 -12.44
C ARG A 207 -24.20 -6.56 -13.20
N VAL A 208 -24.39 -6.56 -14.51
CA VAL A 208 -23.90 -7.60 -15.43
C VAL A 208 -22.94 -6.96 -16.41
N GLU A 209 -21.73 -7.50 -16.51
CA GLU A 209 -20.74 -7.03 -17.47
C GLU A 209 -20.14 -8.20 -18.23
N SER A 210 -19.88 -7.97 -19.52
CA SER A 210 -19.24 -8.95 -20.39
C SER A 210 -17.79 -8.57 -20.65
N GLY A 211 -16.92 -9.57 -20.73
CA GLY A 211 -15.51 -9.33 -21.05
C GLY A 211 -14.79 -10.61 -21.45
N LYS A 212 -13.52 -10.44 -21.83
CA LYS A 212 -12.58 -11.55 -21.98
C LYS A 212 -11.81 -11.68 -20.69
N PHE A 213 -11.98 -12.78 -20.00
CA PHE A 213 -11.47 -13.05 -18.66
C PHE A 213 -10.26 -13.96 -18.73
N GLU A 214 -9.13 -13.50 -18.20
CA GLU A 214 -7.95 -14.30 -17.96
C GLU A 214 -8.03 -14.92 -16.57
N LYS A 215 -7.85 -16.24 -16.48
CA LYS A 215 -7.71 -16.93 -15.19
C LYS A 215 -6.37 -16.53 -14.57
N LEU A 216 -6.41 -15.99 -13.35
CA LEU A 216 -5.21 -15.66 -12.58
C LEU A 216 -4.53 -16.93 -12.06
N ASP A 217 -3.20 -16.89 -12.00
CA ASP A 217 -2.41 -17.90 -11.31
C ASP A 217 -2.60 -17.75 -9.78
N PRO A 218 -2.67 -18.86 -9.01
CA PRO A 218 -2.81 -18.81 -7.56
C PRO A 218 -1.74 -17.98 -6.83
N SER A 219 -0.57 -17.73 -7.43
CA SER A 219 0.46 -16.85 -6.85
C SER A 219 0.15 -15.35 -6.96
N GLN A 220 -0.87 -14.96 -7.75
CA GLN A 220 -1.23 -13.56 -8.00
C GLN A 220 -2.25 -13.01 -7.01
N PHE A 221 -2.81 -13.86 -6.14
CA PHE A 221 -3.82 -13.48 -5.18
C PHE A 221 -3.83 -14.41 -3.96
N THR A 222 -4.49 -13.99 -2.89
CA THR A 222 -4.78 -14.83 -1.73
C THR A 222 -6.28 -14.75 -1.41
N ILE A 223 -6.85 -15.84 -0.90
CA ILE A 223 -8.23 -15.87 -0.40
C ILE A 223 -8.22 -16.40 1.03
N ASP A 224 -8.82 -15.64 1.94
CA ASP A 224 -9.17 -16.15 3.25
C ASP A 224 -10.47 -16.96 3.12
N GLN A 225 -10.35 -18.28 3.32
CA GLN A 225 -11.47 -19.22 3.16
C GLN A 225 -12.63 -18.97 4.13
N LYS A 226 -12.38 -18.36 5.30
CA LYS A 226 -13.40 -18.13 6.33
C LYS A 226 -14.13 -16.81 6.10
N THR A 227 -13.38 -15.75 5.81
CA THR A 227 -13.94 -14.40 5.65
C THR A 227 -14.33 -14.08 4.21
N GLY A 228 -13.91 -14.89 3.23
CA GLY A 228 -14.15 -14.63 1.82
C GLY A 228 -13.41 -13.40 1.31
N VAL A 229 -12.35 -12.96 2.00
CA VAL A 229 -11.53 -11.82 1.56
C VAL A 229 -10.53 -12.28 0.51
N LEU A 230 -10.67 -11.73 -0.69
CA LEU A 230 -9.71 -11.80 -1.79
C LEU A 230 -8.73 -10.62 -1.68
N THR A 231 -7.44 -10.92 -1.63
CA THR A 231 -6.37 -9.92 -1.77
C THR A 231 -5.66 -10.15 -3.09
N LEU A 232 -5.59 -9.11 -3.93
CA LEU A 232 -4.83 -9.17 -5.18
C LEU A 232 -3.42 -8.64 -4.95
N ASN A 233 -2.43 -9.28 -5.59
CA ASN A 233 -1.03 -8.85 -5.52
C ASN A 233 -0.70 -7.75 -6.53
N SER A 234 -1.66 -7.39 -7.39
CA SER A 234 -1.53 -6.37 -8.43
C SER A 234 -2.65 -5.35 -8.32
N THR A 235 -2.34 -4.09 -8.65
CA THR A 235 -3.35 -3.03 -8.80
C THR A 235 -4.27 -3.33 -9.98
N ILE A 236 -5.58 -3.18 -9.76
CA ILE A 236 -6.60 -3.31 -10.81
C ILE A 236 -6.73 -1.98 -11.54
N GLN A 237 -6.77 -1.99 -12.88
CA GLN A 237 -7.06 -0.79 -13.66
C GLN A 237 -8.55 -0.44 -13.61
N PRO A 238 -8.95 0.84 -13.65
CA PRO A 238 -10.37 1.25 -13.53
C PRO A 238 -11.31 0.67 -14.61
N ASN A 239 -10.77 0.20 -15.73
CA ASN A 239 -11.49 -0.42 -16.85
C ASN A 239 -11.47 -1.96 -16.83
N GLN A 240 -10.95 -2.57 -15.76
CA GLN A 240 -10.94 -4.02 -15.59
C GLN A 240 -12.07 -4.48 -14.70
N ILE A 241 -12.48 -5.72 -14.93
CA ILE A 241 -13.48 -6.45 -14.16
C ILE A 241 -12.73 -7.54 -13.41
N VAL A 242 -12.99 -7.70 -12.13
CA VAL A 242 -12.55 -8.86 -11.36
C VAL A 242 -13.75 -9.73 -11.06
N ALA A 243 -13.61 -11.03 -11.29
CA ALA A 243 -14.67 -12.00 -11.09
C ALA A 243 -14.11 -13.33 -10.58
N ILE A 244 -14.98 -14.15 -10.02
CA ILE A 244 -14.63 -15.42 -9.38
C ILE A 244 -15.66 -16.51 -9.71
N ALA A 245 -15.20 -17.74 -9.83
CA ALA A 245 -16.02 -18.92 -9.62
C ALA A 245 -15.53 -19.61 -8.34
N PHE A 246 -16.44 -19.96 -7.42
CA PHE A 246 -16.05 -20.59 -6.17
C PHE A 246 -17.10 -21.58 -5.66
N SER A 247 -16.64 -22.51 -4.84
CA SER A 247 -17.49 -23.47 -4.13
C SER A 247 -17.23 -23.37 -2.63
N THR A 248 -18.25 -23.74 -1.87
CA THR A 248 -18.26 -23.64 -0.42
C THR A 248 -18.46 -25.02 0.20
N SER A 249 -18.03 -25.19 1.45
CA SER A 249 -18.05 -26.46 2.19
C SER A 249 -19.45 -27.08 2.41
N ASP A 250 -20.52 -26.32 2.20
CA ASP A 250 -21.92 -26.78 2.21
C ASP A 250 -22.36 -27.37 0.86
N GLY A 251 -21.48 -27.39 -0.15
CA GLY A 251 -21.76 -27.89 -1.49
C GLY A 251 -22.42 -26.87 -2.42
N THR A 252 -22.46 -25.60 -2.02
CA THR A 252 -22.96 -24.49 -2.84
C THR A 252 -21.88 -24.00 -3.81
N THR A 253 -22.26 -23.67 -5.04
CA THR A 253 -21.35 -23.19 -6.09
C THR A 253 -21.85 -21.89 -6.70
N TYR A 254 -20.92 -20.97 -6.91
CA TYR A 254 -21.11 -19.68 -7.57
C TYR A 254 -20.26 -19.64 -8.84
N GLY A 255 -20.89 -19.30 -9.97
CA GLY A 255 -20.20 -19.21 -11.24
C GLY A 255 -19.92 -20.57 -11.90
N THR A 256 -19.08 -20.53 -12.93
CA THR A 256 -18.69 -21.67 -13.74
C THR A 256 -17.17 -21.81 -13.71
N PHE A 257 -16.69 -22.91 -13.15
CA PHE A 257 -15.27 -23.26 -13.20
C PHE A 257 -14.85 -23.61 -14.63
N ALA A 258 -13.84 -22.93 -15.16
CA ALA A 258 -13.31 -23.23 -16.48
C ALA A 258 -12.68 -24.62 -16.55
N SER A 259 -12.12 -25.10 -15.43
CA SER A 259 -11.54 -26.44 -15.30
C SER A 259 -12.57 -27.58 -15.37
N ALA A 260 -13.81 -27.33 -14.96
CA ALA A 260 -14.90 -28.31 -15.00
C ALA A 260 -15.86 -28.11 -16.20
N ASP A 261 -15.66 -27.06 -16.99
CA ASP A 261 -16.51 -26.73 -18.14
C ASP A 261 -16.04 -27.48 -19.39
N THR A 262 -16.91 -28.35 -19.92
CA THR A 262 -16.59 -29.17 -21.10
C THR A 262 -16.64 -28.38 -22.41
N SER A 263 -17.19 -27.17 -22.39
CA SER A 263 -17.22 -26.26 -23.54
C SER A 263 -16.11 -25.22 -23.42
N SER A 264 -15.18 -25.19 -24.36
CA SER A 264 -14.15 -24.14 -24.44
C SER A 264 -14.63 -22.89 -25.19
N THR A 265 -15.74 -22.97 -25.93
CA THR A 265 -16.27 -21.89 -26.76
C THR A 265 -17.44 -21.14 -26.13
N SER A 266 -18.18 -21.77 -25.21
CA SER A 266 -19.25 -21.09 -24.48
C SER A 266 -18.65 -20.05 -23.53
N PRO A 267 -19.33 -18.92 -23.29
CA PRO A 267 -18.81 -17.95 -22.34
C PRO A 267 -18.92 -18.48 -20.90
N LEU A 268 -18.00 -18.06 -20.06
CA LEU A 268 -18.07 -18.28 -18.61
C LEU A 268 -19.19 -17.40 -18.01
N VAL A 269 -19.77 -17.87 -16.91
CA VAL A 269 -20.65 -17.07 -16.05
C VAL A 269 -20.01 -17.04 -14.68
N LEU A 270 -19.66 -15.85 -14.19
CA LEU A 270 -18.80 -15.65 -13.03
C LEU A 270 -19.50 -14.73 -12.02
N ASN A 271 -19.21 -14.91 -10.72
CA ASN A 271 -19.60 -13.94 -9.70
C ASN A 271 -18.67 -12.74 -9.80
N MET A 272 -19.22 -11.53 -9.86
CA MET A 272 -18.42 -10.31 -10.00
C MET A 272 -17.96 -9.81 -8.63
N ILE A 273 -16.70 -9.38 -8.55
CA ILE A 273 -16.08 -8.78 -7.36
C ILE A 273 -15.89 -7.28 -7.57
N VAL A 274 -15.33 -6.90 -8.73
CA VAL A 274 -15.07 -5.50 -9.08
C VAL A 274 -15.63 -5.23 -10.48
N PRO A 275 -16.60 -4.33 -10.63
CA PRO A 275 -17.06 -3.88 -11.95
C PRO A 275 -16.13 -2.81 -12.53
N VAL A 276 -16.33 -2.43 -13.80
CA VAL A 276 -15.67 -1.26 -14.37
C VAL A 276 -16.12 0.02 -13.66
N SER A 277 -15.19 0.79 -13.08
CA SER A 277 -15.48 2.11 -12.48
C SER A 277 -16.71 2.12 -11.55
N PRO A 278 -16.72 1.32 -10.47
CA PRO A 278 -17.84 1.23 -9.52
C PRO A 278 -18.18 2.61 -8.94
N GLN A 279 -19.47 2.84 -8.68
CA GLN A 279 -19.95 4.09 -8.09
C GLN A 279 -20.56 3.82 -6.69
N PRO A 280 -20.49 4.78 -5.74
CA PRO A 280 -21.04 4.62 -4.39
C PRO A 280 -22.53 4.28 -4.34
N TYR A 281 -23.32 4.73 -5.32
CA TYR A 281 -24.76 4.40 -5.39
C TYR A 281 -25.01 2.92 -5.72
N GLU A 282 -24.04 2.21 -6.29
CA GLU A 282 -24.09 0.77 -6.59
C GLU A 282 -23.71 -0.04 -5.35
N ARG A 283 -24.51 0.10 -4.29
CA ARG A 283 -24.18 -0.38 -2.93
C ARG A 283 -23.64 -1.81 -2.87
N SER A 284 -24.23 -2.74 -3.62
CA SER A 284 -23.81 -4.15 -3.61
C SER A 284 -22.38 -4.32 -4.14
N ALA A 285 -22.00 -3.62 -5.21
CA ALA A 285 -20.64 -3.67 -5.75
C ALA A 285 -19.67 -2.82 -4.91
N TRP A 286 -20.09 -1.62 -4.49
CA TRP A 286 -19.24 -0.68 -3.77
C TRP A 286 -18.77 -1.22 -2.41
N ARG A 287 -19.64 -1.97 -1.72
CA ARG A 287 -19.35 -2.58 -0.41
C ARG A 287 -18.49 -3.85 -0.49
N LEU A 288 -18.20 -4.37 -1.68
CA LEU A 288 -17.27 -5.49 -1.83
C LEU A 288 -15.82 -5.04 -1.55
N GLN A 289 -15.46 -3.78 -1.78
CA GLN A 289 -14.13 -3.28 -1.46
C GLN A 289 -13.99 -2.97 0.04
N LEU A 290 -12.95 -3.53 0.66
CA LEU A 290 -12.59 -3.26 2.05
C LEU A 290 -11.90 -1.91 2.15
N ARG A 291 -12.34 -1.06 3.09
CA ARG A 291 -11.80 0.30 3.34
C ARG A 291 -11.26 0.46 4.76
N ASN A 292 -11.06 -0.66 5.45
CA ASN A 292 -10.64 -0.75 6.83
C ASN A 292 -9.21 -1.31 7.00
N ILE A 293 -8.48 -1.51 5.91
CA ILE A 293 -7.12 -2.08 5.89
C ILE A 293 -6.12 -1.00 5.46
N TYR A 294 -5.01 -0.85 6.20
CA TYR A 294 -4.05 0.25 6.04
C TYR A 294 -2.61 -0.29 5.96
N ALA A 295 -1.94 -0.04 4.84
CA ALA A 295 -0.57 -0.53 4.62
C ALA A 295 0.47 0.38 5.31
N THR A 296 1.19 -0.16 6.29
CA THR A 296 2.27 0.55 6.98
C THR A 296 3.56 0.63 6.16
N HIS A 297 3.61 -0.06 5.01
CA HIS A 297 4.79 -0.26 4.16
C HIS A 297 5.92 -1.07 4.83
N GLY A 298 5.71 -1.56 6.05
CA GLY A 298 6.55 -2.60 6.66
C GLY A 298 6.25 -3.98 6.09
N GLN A 299 7.19 -4.92 6.21
CA GLN A 299 6.98 -6.31 5.83
C GLN A 299 7.63 -7.23 6.84
N ASN A 300 7.08 -8.44 6.99
CA ASN A 300 7.57 -9.45 7.94
C ASN A 300 7.72 -8.89 9.37
N LEU A 301 6.70 -8.19 9.83
CA LEU A 301 6.63 -7.57 11.14
C LEU A 301 6.56 -8.62 12.25
N ASP A 302 7.21 -8.32 13.37
CA ASP A 302 7.07 -9.04 14.63
C ASP A 302 6.38 -8.15 15.70
N GLN A 303 6.11 -8.73 16.87
CA GLN A 303 5.46 -8.03 17.99
C GLN A 303 6.20 -6.76 18.45
N ASN A 304 7.49 -6.63 18.14
CA ASN A 304 8.29 -5.47 18.51
C ASN A 304 8.46 -4.45 17.37
N SER A 305 7.93 -4.74 16.18
CA SER A 305 8.13 -3.95 14.96
C SER A 305 7.26 -2.70 14.91
N LEU A 306 6.02 -2.78 15.40
CA LEU A 306 5.15 -1.62 15.54
C LEU A 306 5.33 -1.00 16.94
N LYS A 307 5.90 0.21 16.97
CA LYS A 307 6.04 1.00 18.21
C LYS A 307 5.38 2.34 18.02
N ASN A 308 4.66 2.80 19.04
CA ASN A 308 4.01 4.12 19.08
C ASN A 308 3.03 4.35 17.92
N VAL A 309 2.26 3.33 17.54
CA VAL A 309 1.10 3.52 16.66
C VAL A 309 0.13 4.46 17.38
N GLN A 310 -0.33 5.50 16.69
CA GLN A 310 -1.29 6.47 17.22
C GLN A 310 -2.31 6.77 16.13
N ILE A 311 -3.58 6.88 16.53
CA ILE A 311 -4.61 7.51 15.70
C ILE A 311 -4.79 8.91 16.25
N THR A 312 -4.72 9.91 15.37
CA THR A 312 -4.88 11.30 15.76
C THR A 312 -5.92 12.00 14.90
N TYR A 313 -6.51 13.05 15.47
CA TYR A 313 -7.41 13.95 14.78
C TYR A 313 -6.94 15.38 15.00
N THR A 314 -6.94 16.18 13.94
CA THR A 314 -6.54 17.60 13.99
C THR A 314 -7.75 18.47 13.65
N PRO A 315 -8.43 19.07 14.64
CA PRO A 315 -9.49 20.02 14.37
C PRO A 315 -8.94 21.27 13.65
N PRO A 316 -9.74 21.95 12.81
CA PRO A 316 -9.32 23.18 12.14
C PRO A 316 -8.82 24.24 13.14
N GLY A 317 -7.57 24.67 12.97
CA GLY A 317 -6.93 25.69 13.82
C GLY A 317 -6.52 25.22 15.22
N GLN A 318 -6.57 23.92 15.50
CA GLN A 318 -6.15 23.32 16.77
C GLN A 318 -4.97 22.36 16.59
N THR A 319 -4.39 21.94 17.70
CA THR A 319 -3.35 20.89 17.71
C THR A 319 -3.96 19.51 17.54
N SER A 320 -3.19 18.61 16.96
CA SER A 320 -3.53 17.19 16.87
C SER A 320 -3.80 16.60 18.26
N GLN A 321 -4.86 15.82 18.40
CA GLN A 321 -5.23 15.09 19.62
C GLN A 321 -5.40 13.59 19.31
N ASP A 322 -5.01 12.75 20.25
CA ASP A 322 -5.08 11.28 20.18
C ASP A 322 -6.13 10.69 21.13
N ASN A 323 -6.94 11.54 21.76
CA ASN A 323 -7.97 11.15 22.69
C ASN A 323 -9.16 12.12 22.65
N ILE A 324 -10.31 11.63 23.13
CA ILE A 324 -11.55 12.40 23.33
C ILE A 324 -12.12 12.00 24.68
N ASP A 325 -12.53 12.96 25.50
CA ASP A 325 -13.07 12.70 26.84
C ASP A 325 -12.17 11.79 27.70
N ASN A 326 -10.84 11.94 27.54
CA ASN A 326 -9.78 11.11 28.16
C ASN A 326 -9.76 9.63 27.70
N ILE A 327 -10.36 9.30 26.56
CA ILE A 327 -10.35 7.97 25.95
C ILE A 327 -9.47 8.02 24.71
N ASN A 328 -8.45 7.16 24.63
CA ASN A 328 -7.54 7.10 23.50
C ASN A 328 -8.27 6.66 22.22
N LEU A 329 -7.97 7.30 21.09
CA LEU A 329 -8.57 6.98 19.80
C LEU A 329 -8.29 5.54 19.36
N LEU A 330 -7.12 4.96 19.70
CA LEU A 330 -6.83 3.54 19.44
C LEU A 330 -7.88 2.62 20.07
N GLN A 331 -8.38 2.97 21.25
CA GLN A 331 -9.41 2.21 21.96
C GLN A 331 -10.76 2.34 21.26
N ILE A 332 -11.12 3.56 20.86
CA ILE A 332 -12.37 3.84 20.13
C ILE A 332 -12.40 3.08 18.81
N PHE A 333 -11.29 3.11 18.06
CA PHE A 333 -11.13 2.39 16.80
C PHE A 333 -10.89 0.89 16.99
N GLY A 334 -10.83 0.39 18.22
CA GLY A 334 -10.80 -1.03 18.53
C GLY A 334 -9.45 -1.73 18.31
N LEU A 335 -8.36 -0.96 18.23
CA LEU A 335 -6.98 -1.46 18.11
C LEU A 335 -6.28 -1.62 19.47
N ASP A 336 -6.82 -1.07 20.55
CA ASP A 336 -6.32 -1.19 21.93
C ASP A 336 -7.46 -1.65 22.85
N LYS A 337 -7.57 -2.96 23.04
CA LYS A 337 -8.59 -3.63 23.86
C LYS A 337 -7.98 -4.28 25.10
N THR A 338 -6.72 -4.73 25.02
CA THR A 338 -6.07 -5.52 26.06
C THR A 338 -4.83 -4.83 26.60
N GLY A 339 -4.42 -5.21 27.81
CA GLY A 339 -3.17 -4.74 28.39
C GLY A 339 -1.96 -5.58 27.93
N PRO A 340 -0.78 -5.34 28.52
CA PRO A 340 0.44 -6.02 28.10
C PRO A 340 0.30 -7.54 28.18
N ASN A 341 0.63 -8.23 27.08
CA ASN A 341 0.49 -9.69 26.91
C ASN A 341 -0.96 -10.20 26.86
N GLY A 342 -1.94 -9.37 26.49
CA GLY A 342 -3.33 -9.79 26.31
C GLY A 342 -4.13 -9.89 27.62
N ALA A 343 -3.63 -9.30 28.72
CA ALA A 343 -4.26 -9.36 30.04
C ALA A 343 -4.68 -7.97 30.53
N GLY A 344 -5.91 -7.84 31.04
CA GLY A 344 -6.43 -6.59 31.59
C GLY A 344 -7.15 -5.72 30.55
N GLY A 345 -7.42 -4.46 30.92
CA GLY A 345 -8.00 -3.47 30.02
C GLY A 345 -6.94 -2.73 29.18
N PRO A 346 -7.37 -1.79 28.33
CA PRO A 346 -6.50 -1.08 27.38
C PRO A 346 -5.27 -0.41 28.00
N ASP A 347 -4.13 -0.41 27.32
CA ASP A 347 -2.85 0.13 27.82
C ASP A 347 -2.26 1.28 26.99
N GLY A 348 -2.97 1.74 25.97
CA GLY A 348 -2.54 2.83 25.08
C GLY A 348 -1.58 2.38 23.97
N GLN A 349 -1.33 1.08 23.82
CA GLN A 349 -0.60 0.50 22.70
C GLN A 349 -1.54 -0.32 21.82
N MET A 350 -1.20 -0.43 20.53
CA MET A 350 -1.94 -1.30 19.63
C MET A 350 -1.72 -2.76 20.04
N ASP A 351 -2.81 -3.52 20.15
CA ASP A 351 -2.79 -4.96 20.39
C ASP A 351 -2.05 -5.70 19.27
N TRP A 352 -1.18 -6.64 19.64
CA TRP A 352 -0.53 -7.55 18.68
C TRP A 352 -1.33 -8.85 18.56
N ASN A 353 -2.26 -8.88 17.61
CA ASN A 353 -3.16 -10.02 17.41
C ASN A 353 -3.31 -10.36 15.92
N PRO A 354 -2.28 -10.96 15.31
CA PRO A 354 -2.33 -11.40 13.92
C PRO A 354 -3.20 -12.66 13.76
N PRO A 355 -3.96 -12.80 12.64
CA PRO A 355 -4.04 -11.89 11.49
C PRO A 355 -5.17 -10.85 11.62
N VAL A 356 -5.73 -10.63 12.81
CA VAL A 356 -7.00 -9.91 13.00
C VAL A 356 -6.82 -8.41 13.01
N ASP A 357 -5.89 -7.91 13.83
CA ASP A 357 -5.61 -6.47 13.94
C ASP A 357 -4.41 -6.07 13.04
N ILE A 358 -3.59 -7.05 12.64
CA ILE A 358 -2.44 -6.84 11.76
C ILE A 358 -2.14 -8.08 10.90
N ASN A 359 -1.83 -7.88 9.62
CA ASN A 359 -1.13 -8.85 8.79
C ASN A 359 0.38 -8.59 8.85
N PRO A 360 1.16 -9.43 9.57
CA PRO A 360 2.59 -9.19 9.74
C PRO A 360 3.38 -9.37 8.44
N THR A 361 2.89 -10.18 7.51
CA THR A 361 3.60 -10.48 6.26
C THR A 361 3.65 -9.25 5.35
N THR A 362 2.48 -8.63 5.14
CA THR A 362 2.29 -7.45 4.27
C THR A 362 2.43 -6.13 5.01
N GLY A 363 2.44 -6.15 6.35
CA GLY A 363 2.50 -4.96 7.20
C GLY A 363 1.23 -4.12 7.11
N GLU A 364 0.08 -4.76 7.07
CA GLU A 364 -1.23 -4.09 6.99
C GLU A 364 -1.91 -4.12 8.35
N ILE A 365 -2.36 -2.94 8.82
CA ILE A 365 -3.20 -2.80 10.02
C ILE A 365 -4.66 -2.96 9.57
N ILE A 366 -5.46 -3.68 10.35
CA ILE A 366 -6.86 -3.97 10.05
C ILE A 366 -7.72 -3.39 11.17
N LEU A 367 -8.59 -2.45 10.83
CA LEU A 367 -9.57 -1.91 11.77
C LEU A 367 -10.77 -2.89 11.88
N PRO A 368 -11.31 -3.17 13.07
CA PRO A 368 -12.32 -4.20 13.32
C PRO A 368 -13.75 -3.84 12.87
N TYR A 369 -13.90 -2.78 12.08
CA TYR A 369 -15.15 -2.28 11.52
C TYR A 369 -14.99 -2.13 10.02
N LEU A 370 -16.04 -2.35 9.23
CA LEU A 370 -16.03 -2.15 7.78
C LEU A 370 -15.96 -0.67 7.43
N GLU A 371 -16.67 0.16 8.19
CA GLU A 371 -16.70 1.61 8.04
C GLU A 371 -16.18 2.30 9.33
N PRO A 372 -14.89 2.12 9.69
CA PRO A 372 -14.35 2.50 11.01
C PRO A 372 -14.56 3.97 11.35
N PHE A 373 -14.36 4.86 10.37
CA PHE A 373 -14.53 6.31 10.56
C PHE A 373 -15.98 6.80 10.57
N LYS A 374 -16.94 5.89 10.53
CA LYS A 374 -18.37 6.16 10.66
C LYS A 374 -18.98 5.44 11.85
N GLU A 375 -18.53 4.21 12.10
CA GLU A 375 -19.19 3.30 13.06
C GLU A 375 -18.47 3.19 14.40
N ALA A 376 -17.14 3.34 14.44
CA ALA A 376 -16.34 3.02 15.63
C ALA A 376 -16.79 3.81 16.87
N PHE A 377 -17.04 5.11 16.72
CA PHE A 377 -17.55 5.97 17.78
C PHE A 377 -18.93 5.56 18.30
N ALA A 378 -19.84 5.20 17.40
CA ALA A 378 -21.19 4.81 17.74
C ALA A 378 -21.25 3.42 18.40
N ALA A 379 -20.29 2.56 18.07
CA ALA A 379 -20.11 1.23 18.63
C ALA A 379 -19.39 1.24 20.00
N TYR A 380 -18.51 2.21 20.24
CA TYR A 380 -17.72 2.28 21.47
C TYR A 380 -18.56 2.70 22.68
N SER A 381 -18.33 2.01 23.80
CA SER A 381 -18.94 2.34 25.09
C SER A 381 -17.92 2.24 26.22
N SER A 382 -17.91 3.23 27.11
CA SER A 382 -17.08 3.23 28.33
C SER A 382 -18.00 3.26 29.55
N GLY A 383 -17.79 2.34 30.51
CA GLY A 383 -18.64 2.23 31.71
C GLY A 383 -20.13 1.97 31.44
N GLY A 384 -20.47 1.39 30.27
CA GLY A 384 -21.85 1.15 29.84
C GLY A 384 -22.56 2.38 29.25
N GLN A 385 -21.86 3.50 29.10
CA GLN A 385 -22.36 4.70 28.40
C GLN A 385 -21.70 4.83 27.03
N LYS A 386 -22.50 5.18 26.02
CA LYS A 386 -21.97 5.53 24.70
C LYS A 386 -21.20 6.84 24.80
N VAL A 387 -20.03 6.88 24.19
CA VAL A 387 -19.27 8.12 24.05
C VAL A 387 -19.98 8.99 23.01
N ALA A 388 -20.13 10.28 23.29
CA ALA A 388 -20.74 11.19 22.32
C ALA A 388 -19.86 11.22 21.05
N THR A 389 -20.46 10.91 19.90
CA THR A 389 -19.79 11.05 18.62
C THR A 389 -19.80 12.53 18.25
N PRO A 390 -18.66 13.24 18.22
CA PRO A 390 -18.69 14.61 17.73
C PRO A 390 -18.83 14.52 16.20
N ASP A 391 -19.78 15.26 15.62
CA ASP A 391 -20.04 15.27 14.16
C ASP A 391 -18.78 15.56 13.31
N SER A 392 -17.76 16.16 13.91
CA SER A 392 -16.47 16.46 13.29
C SER A 392 -15.54 15.25 13.13
N PHE A 393 -15.88 14.09 13.72
CA PHE A 393 -15.09 12.86 13.66
C PHE A 393 -15.66 11.80 12.73
N THR A 394 -16.91 11.92 12.28
CA THR A 394 -17.46 11.02 11.27
C THR A 394 -17.00 11.48 9.90
N TYR A 395 -16.32 10.60 9.17
CA TYR A 395 -15.81 10.90 7.84
C TYR A 395 -16.41 9.96 6.79
N ASP A 396 -17.73 10.10 6.62
CA ASP A 396 -18.57 9.28 5.76
C ASP A 396 -18.16 9.37 4.28
N ALA A 397 -17.52 10.47 3.88
CA ALA A 397 -17.07 10.71 2.51
C ALA A 397 -16.18 9.57 1.97
N ILE A 398 -15.39 8.92 2.82
CA ILE A 398 -14.55 7.76 2.42
C ILE A 398 -15.41 6.61 1.86
N TYR A 399 -16.62 6.44 2.38
CA TYR A 399 -17.50 5.32 2.04
C TYR A 399 -18.59 5.73 1.06
N ASP A 400 -18.94 7.00 0.97
CA ASP A 400 -20.05 7.48 0.15
C ASP A 400 -19.59 8.27 -1.11
N THR A 401 -18.28 8.51 -1.28
CA THR A 401 -17.72 9.25 -2.42
C THR A 401 -16.55 8.51 -3.08
N THR A 402 -16.23 8.87 -4.34
CA THR A 402 -15.15 8.29 -5.16
C THR A 402 -13.84 9.04 -5.03
#